data_AF-A0A836SW27-F1
#
_entry.id   AF-A0A836SW27-F1
#
_cell.length_a   1.000
_cell.length_b   1.000
_cell.length_c   1.000
_cell.angle_alpha   90.00
_cell.angle_beta   90.00
_cell.angle_gamma   90.00
#
_symmetry.space_group_name_H-M   'P 1'
#
loop_
_entity.id
_entity.type
_entity.pdbx_description
1 polymer ?
#
loop_
_entity_poly.entity_id
_entity_poly.type
_entity_poly.pdbx_seq_one_letter_code
_entity_poly.pdbx_strand_id
1 'polypeptide(L)'
;MSVGILFLIVTTSCEKQETEVPTKTKMEGVWLVTEAYDSTGTSIIDKIQNSAIPLTAFWLASDNSIASTSGPMTTYIVYGDSKWTEVSSKIDQVFNYANLSYNGGEFFVADGTPDRFTIELKLEGIGGTSSLVEILDIFNIQAEWLKKVVYHKFMDVAVSFNETGDQMIWEWDNQTSAVYNMKDQYGNYVLWNGWPVNNFSKCRFILTKQSKTLNDLTIDAYDSSNDNSNNLKLSSN
;
A
#
# COMPACT_ATOMS: atom_id res chain seq x y z
N MET A 1 4.33 49.41 -58.96
CA MET A 1 4.77 49.20 -57.56
C MET A 1 3.79 48.25 -56.92
N SER A 2 4.20 47.00 -56.70
CA SER A 2 3.37 45.98 -56.05
C SER A 2 3.91 45.76 -54.65
N VAL A 3 3.09 45.96 -53.63
CA VAL A 3 3.43 45.67 -52.23
C VAL A 3 2.61 44.44 -51.84
N GLY A 4 3.27 43.29 -51.79
CA GLY A 4 2.69 42.04 -51.30
C GLY A 4 2.80 42.00 -49.78
N ILE A 5 1.66 41.91 -49.10
CA ILE A 5 1.58 41.69 -47.65
C ILE A 5 1.66 40.18 -47.42
N LEU A 6 2.75 39.72 -46.80
CA LEU A 6 2.98 38.35 -46.40
C LEU A 6 2.28 38.10 -45.04
N PHE A 7 1.23 37.28 -45.04
CA PHE A 7 0.53 36.85 -43.83
C PHE A 7 1.27 35.66 -43.22
N LEU A 8 1.97 35.87 -42.10
CA LEU A 8 2.63 34.81 -41.32
C LEU A 8 1.59 34.13 -40.41
N ILE A 9 1.18 32.92 -40.78
CA ILE A 9 0.35 32.05 -39.92
C ILE A 9 1.28 31.36 -38.93
N VAL A 10 1.26 31.79 -37.67
CA VAL A 10 1.93 31.10 -36.57
C VAL A 10 1.01 29.97 -36.12
N THR A 11 1.26 28.74 -36.57
CA THR A 11 0.61 27.55 -36.02
C THR A 11 1.27 27.23 -34.68
N THR A 12 0.68 27.68 -33.57
CA THR A 12 1.01 27.14 -32.25
C THR A 12 0.60 25.67 -32.24
N SER A 13 1.59 24.79 -32.39
CA SER A 13 1.44 23.38 -32.02
C SER A 13 1.03 23.36 -30.56
N CYS A 14 -0.21 22.98 -30.30
CA CYS A 14 -0.66 22.66 -28.95
C CYS A 14 -0.01 21.32 -28.60
N GLU A 15 1.26 21.36 -28.15
CA GLU A 15 1.88 20.20 -27.53
C GLU A 15 0.97 19.81 -26.36
N LYS A 16 0.36 18.63 -26.50
CA LYS A 16 -0.42 18.00 -25.45
C LYS A 16 0.56 17.72 -24.33
N GLN A 17 0.66 18.64 -23.38
CA GLN A 17 1.44 18.47 -22.16
C GLN A 17 0.97 17.16 -21.55
N GLU A 18 1.82 16.14 -21.53
CA GLU A 18 1.53 14.90 -20.82
C GLU A 18 1.29 15.28 -19.36
N THR A 19 0.02 15.35 -18.97
CA THR A 19 -0.36 15.53 -17.59
C THR A 19 0.17 14.32 -16.85
N GLU A 20 1.19 14.54 -16.01
CA GLU A 20 1.78 13.51 -15.18
C GLU A 20 0.67 12.79 -14.41
N VAL A 21 0.63 11.45 -14.50
CA VAL A 21 -0.42 10.66 -13.84
C VAL A 21 -0.32 10.88 -12.33
N PRO A 22 -1.42 11.26 -11.64
CA PRO A 22 -1.39 11.52 -10.20
C PRO A 22 -0.87 10.33 -9.40
N THR A 23 -0.13 10.59 -8.31
CA THR A 23 0.43 9.54 -7.44
C THR A 23 -0.66 8.59 -6.97
N LYS A 24 -1.82 9.11 -6.57
CA LYS A 24 -2.96 8.28 -6.13
C LYS A 24 -3.36 7.26 -7.19
N THR A 25 -3.53 7.70 -8.43
CA THR A 25 -3.89 6.82 -9.56
C THR A 25 -2.81 5.78 -9.84
N LYS A 26 -1.52 6.13 -9.69
CA LYS A 26 -0.41 5.17 -9.82
C LYS A 26 -0.45 4.09 -8.73
N MET A 27 -0.90 4.42 -7.52
CA MET A 27 -1.00 3.47 -6.39
C MET A 27 -2.17 2.49 -6.50
N GLU A 28 -3.23 2.80 -7.25
CA GLU A 28 -4.41 1.95 -7.33
C GLU A 28 -4.11 0.56 -7.94
N GLY A 29 -4.73 -0.48 -7.40
CA GLY A 29 -4.63 -1.85 -7.90
C GLY A 29 -4.21 -2.89 -6.86
N VAL A 30 -3.86 -4.09 -7.33
CA VAL A 30 -3.35 -5.19 -6.48
C VAL A 30 -1.83 -5.21 -6.53
N TRP A 31 -1.21 -5.20 -5.36
CA TRP A 31 0.23 -5.13 -5.14
C TRP A 31 0.68 -6.26 -4.23
N LEU A 32 1.77 -6.92 -4.60
CA LEU A 32 2.42 -7.97 -3.79
C LEU A 32 3.74 -7.44 -3.25
N VAL A 33 3.97 -7.54 -1.94
CA VAL A 33 5.29 -7.23 -1.36
C VAL A 33 6.26 -8.34 -1.78
N THR A 34 7.29 -7.98 -2.55
CA THR A 34 8.28 -8.91 -3.09
C THR A 34 9.63 -8.79 -2.40
N GLU A 35 9.94 -7.62 -1.84
CA GLU A 35 11.14 -7.39 -1.04
C GLU A 35 10.82 -6.54 0.19
N ALA A 36 11.56 -6.76 1.27
CA ALA A 36 11.43 -6.01 2.51
C ALA A 36 12.79 -5.88 3.20
N TYR A 37 13.13 -4.67 3.64
CA TYR A 37 14.41 -4.34 4.25
C TYR A 37 14.23 -3.51 5.51
N ASP A 38 15.07 -3.76 6.50
CA ASP A 38 15.18 -2.89 7.68
C ASP A 38 16.01 -1.63 7.38
N SER A 39 16.14 -0.77 8.39
CA SER A 39 16.95 0.47 8.31
C SER A 39 18.43 0.29 8.01
N THR A 40 18.98 -0.93 8.16
CA THR A 40 20.37 -1.26 7.85
C THR A 40 20.53 -1.84 6.44
N GLY A 41 19.43 -2.08 5.73
CA GLY A 41 19.41 -2.77 4.44
C GLY A 41 19.41 -4.29 4.57
N THR A 42 19.19 -4.84 5.76
CA THR A 42 19.07 -6.30 5.95
C THR A 42 17.68 -6.74 5.51
N SER A 43 17.62 -7.83 4.73
CA SER A 43 16.35 -8.40 4.31
C SER A 43 15.55 -8.91 5.51
N ILE A 44 14.27 -8.56 5.56
CA ILE A 44 13.31 -8.95 6.59
C ILE A 44 12.11 -9.68 5.99
N ILE A 45 12.17 -10.06 4.71
CA ILE A 45 11.07 -10.72 4.02
C ILE A 45 10.61 -11.97 4.77
N ASP A 46 11.54 -12.78 5.29
CA ASP A 46 11.25 -14.01 6.02
C ASP A 46 10.51 -13.78 7.36
N LYS A 47 10.59 -12.57 7.90
CA LYS A 47 9.89 -12.16 9.13
C LYS A 47 8.42 -11.86 8.88
N ILE A 48 8.09 -11.42 7.66
CA ILE A 48 6.74 -11.00 7.28
C ILE A 48 6.07 -11.97 6.29
N GLN A 49 6.84 -12.84 5.64
CA GLN A 49 6.40 -13.87 4.72
C GLN A 49 7.25 -15.13 4.93
N ASN A 50 6.63 -16.30 5.09
CA ASN A 50 7.30 -17.59 5.21
C ASN A 50 6.30 -18.71 4.89
N SER A 51 6.67 -19.98 5.09
CA SER A 51 5.79 -21.13 4.82
C SER A 51 4.43 -21.06 5.52
N ALA A 52 4.30 -20.25 6.56
CA ALA A 52 3.06 -20.08 7.31
C ALA A 52 2.51 -18.63 7.24
N ILE A 53 3.06 -17.75 6.38
CA ILE A 53 2.52 -16.44 5.95
C ILE A 53 2.91 -16.28 4.47
N PRO A 54 2.08 -16.67 3.50
CA PRO A 54 2.59 -17.08 2.20
C PRO A 54 2.90 -15.87 1.33
N LEU A 55 2.21 -14.76 1.60
CA LEU A 55 2.27 -13.52 0.87
C LEU A 55 1.75 -12.36 1.74
N THR A 56 2.34 -11.19 1.54
CA THR A 56 1.77 -9.92 1.96
C THR A 56 1.30 -9.16 0.73
N ALA A 57 -0.01 -8.95 0.59
CA ALA A 57 -0.59 -8.24 -0.55
C ALA A 57 -1.53 -7.13 -0.10
N PHE A 58 -1.68 -6.14 -0.98
CA PHE A 58 -2.56 -4.99 -0.84
C PHE A 58 -3.45 -4.86 -2.07
N TRP A 59 -4.73 -4.62 -1.86
CA TRP A 59 -5.63 -4.03 -2.84
C TRP A 59 -5.91 -2.59 -2.42
N LEU A 60 -5.53 -1.64 -3.28
CA LEU A 60 -5.66 -0.20 -3.07
C LEU A 60 -6.74 0.34 -4.02
N ALA A 61 -7.83 0.82 -3.47
CA ALA A 61 -8.99 1.30 -4.22
C ALA A 61 -8.97 2.82 -4.41
N SER A 62 -9.68 3.30 -5.45
CA SER A 62 -9.78 4.73 -5.76
C SER A 62 -10.53 5.54 -4.69
N ASP A 63 -11.34 4.88 -3.85
CA ASP A 63 -12.09 5.48 -2.75
C ASP A 63 -11.30 5.57 -1.43
N ASN A 64 -9.98 5.36 -1.48
CA ASN A 64 -9.04 5.28 -0.35
C ASN A 64 -9.06 3.95 0.42
N SER A 65 -9.91 2.98 0.07
CA SER A 65 -9.97 1.72 0.81
C SER A 65 -8.74 0.85 0.58
N ILE A 66 -8.33 0.14 1.64
CA ILE A 66 -7.33 -0.93 1.60
C ILE A 66 -7.97 -2.24 2.03
N ALA A 67 -7.73 -3.31 1.27
CA ALA A 67 -7.84 -4.68 1.76
C ALA A 67 -6.48 -5.35 1.67
N SER A 68 -5.99 -5.96 2.76
CA SER A 68 -4.63 -6.51 2.77
C SER A 68 -4.45 -7.73 3.67
N THR A 69 -3.38 -8.47 3.43
CA THR A 69 -2.83 -9.50 4.34
C THR A 69 -1.65 -8.99 5.15
N SER A 70 -1.56 -7.66 5.34
CA SER A 70 -0.38 -6.95 5.88
C SER A 70 -0.20 -7.01 7.38
N GLY A 71 -0.91 -7.92 8.08
CA GLY A 71 -0.83 -8.03 9.55
C GLY A 71 0.62 -8.21 10.03
N PRO A 72 1.35 -9.23 9.56
CA PRO A 72 2.75 -9.46 9.94
C PRO A 72 3.69 -8.31 9.58
N MET A 73 3.51 -7.71 8.40
CA MET A 73 4.25 -6.50 7.99
C MET A 73 4.00 -5.34 8.95
N THR A 74 2.73 -5.07 9.31
CA THR A 74 2.37 -4.00 10.23
C THR A 74 2.91 -4.26 11.63
N THR A 75 2.84 -5.52 12.11
CA THR A 75 3.44 -5.94 13.38
C THR A 75 4.94 -5.67 13.38
N TYR A 76 5.65 -6.00 12.31
CA TYR A 76 7.08 -5.68 12.21
C TYR A 76 7.33 -4.16 12.21
N ILE A 77 6.55 -3.37 11.47
CA ILE A 77 6.68 -1.90 11.48
C ILE A 77 6.49 -1.38 12.91
N VAL A 78 5.47 -1.82 13.65
CA VAL A 78 5.14 -1.28 14.98
C VAL A 78 6.11 -1.77 16.07
N TYR A 79 6.50 -3.04 16.05
CA TYR A 79 7.20 -3.70 17.15
C TYR A 79 8.65 -4.10 16.84
N GLY A 80 9.09 -3.96 15.59
CA GLY A 80 10.43 -4.31 15.12
C GLY A 80 10.78 -5.79 15.26
N ASP A 81 12.07 -6.10 15.28
CA ASP A 81 12.57 -7.46 15.51
C ASP A 81 12.59 -7.80 17.02
N SER A 82 11.41 -7.77 17.63
CA SER A 82 11.23 -8.13 19.03
C SER A 82 10.83 -9.60 19.19
N LYS A 83 11.07 -10.16 20.38
CA LYS A 83 10.53 -11.49 20.75
C LYS A 83 9.01 -11.56 20.61
N TRP A 84 8.33 -10.42 20.72
CA TRP A 84 6.88 -10.32 20.49
C TRP A 84 6.55 -10.60 19.02
N THR A 85 7.28 -10.02 18.08
CA THR A 85 7.14 -10.29 16.64
C THR A 85 7.40 -11.75 16.32
N GLU A 86 8.42 -12.36 16.95
CA GLU A 86 8.73 -13.79 16.79
C GLU A 86 7.63 -14.73 17.33
N VAL A 87 6.98 -14.36 18.44
CA VAL A 87 5.96 -15.18 19.10
C VAL A 87 4.58 -14.99 18.47
N SER A 88 4.18 -13.75 18.19
CA SER A 88 2.91 -13.44 17.53
C SER A 88 2.84 -14.01 16.11
N SER A 89 3.95 -13.94 15.36
CA SER A 89 4.01 -14.56 14.04
C SER A 89 3.79 -16.07 14.15
N LYS A 90 4.41 -16.76 15.11
CA LYS A 90 4.26 -18.21 15.30
C LYS A 90 2.87 -18.65 15.80
N ILE A 91 2.18 -17.81 16.57
CA ILE A 91 0.87 -18.14 17.16
C ILE A 91 -0.25 -18.03 16.12
N ASP A 92 -0.27 -16.97 15.32
CA ASP A 92 -1.26 -16.84 14.24
C ASP A 92 -1.05 -17.86 13.12
N GLN A 93 0.21 -18.27 12.89
CA GLN A 93 0.60 -19.29 11.92
C GLN A 93 -0.03 -20.67 12.16
N VAL A 94 -0.34 -21.04 13.41
CA VAL A 94 -0.87 -22.39 13.73
C VAL A 94 -2.39 -22.45 13.62
N PHE A 95 -3.10 -21.33 13.78
CA PHE A 95 -4.54 -21.34 14.01
C PHE A 95 -5.38 -20.68 12.91
N ASN A 96 -4.86 -19.70 12.16
CA ASN A 96 -5.73 -18.84 11.33
C ASN A 96 -5.56 -18.93 9.81
N TYR A 97 -4.81 -19.92 9.30
CA TYR A 97 -4.46 -19.93 7.88
C TYR A 97 -5.56 -20.38 6.91
N ALA A 98 -6.68 -20.92 7.42
CA ALA A 98 -7.80 -21.34 6.59
C ALA A 98 -8.77 -20.18 6.27
N ASN A 99 -8.66 -19.04 6.97
CA ASN A 99 -9.47 -17.86 6.75
C ASN A 99 -8.54 -16.66 6.58
N LEU A 100 -8.26 -16.27 5.33
CA LEU A 100 -7.60 -14.99 5.02
C LEU A 100 -8.37 -13.86 5.72
N SER A 101 -7.93 -13.44 6.91
CA SER A 101 -8.50 -12.29 7.59
C SER A 101 -8.01 -11.05 6.86
N TYR A 102 -8.90 -10.46 6.05
CA TYR A 102 -8.62 -9.20 5.39
C TYR A 102 -8.51 -8.11 6.44
N ASN A 103 -7.30 -7.56 6.61
CA ASN A 103 -7.10 -6.35 7.37
C ASN A 103 -7.50 -5.17 6.49
N GLY A 104 -8.59 -4.51 6.89
CA GLY A 104 -9.05 -3.27 6.28
C GLY A 104 -8.16 -2.09 6.67
N GLY A 105 -8.19 -1.04 5.88
CA GLY A 105 -7.45 0.19 6.14
C GLY A 105 -7.83 1.30 5.16
N GLU A 106 -7.15 2.42 5.28
CA GLU A 106 -7.32 3.56 4.37
C GLU A 106 -5.96 4.13 3.97
N PHE A 107 -5.84 4.66 2.76
CA PHE A 107 -4.68 5.45 2.34
C PHE A 107 -5.10 6.80 1.77
N PHE A 108 -4.26 7.82 1.99
CA PHE A 108 -4.54 9.19 1.60
C PHE A 108 -3.31 9.78 0.91
N VAL A 109 -3.53 10.37 -0.26
CA VAL A 109 -2.51 11.00 -1.11
C VAL A 109 -3.02 12.39 -1.48
N ALA A 110 -2.16 13.40 -1.38
CA ALA A 110 -2.51 14.76 -1.83
C ALA A 110 -2.65 14.82 -3.37
N ASP A 111 -3.32 15.86 -3.86
CA ASP A 111 -3.50 16.07 -5.30
C ASP A 111 -2.16 16.23 -6.02
N GLY A 112 -2.09 15.77 -7.28
CA GLY A 112 -0.89 15.83 -8.11
C GLY A 112 0.03 14.64 -7.92
N THR A 113 1.33 14.89 -7.83
CA THR A 113 2.38 13.87 -7.81
C THR A 113 3.29 13.95 -6.58
N PRO A 114 2.71 13.96 -5.35
CA PRO A 114 3.52 13.92 -4.14
C PRO A 114 4.31 12.60 -4.05
N ASP A 115 5.46 12.66 -3.40
CA ASP A 115 6.34 11.53 -3.07
C ASP A 115 6.08 10.97 -1.66
N ARG A 116 4.98 11.40 -1.03
CA ARG A 116 4.60 11.06 0.35
C ARG A 116 3.11 10.78 0.42
N PHE A 117 2.73 9.84 1.28
CA PHE A 117 1.32 9.51 1.54
C PHE A 117 1.09 9.13 3.00
N THR A 118 -0.19 9.03 3.37
CA THR A 118 -0.63 8.52 4.68
C THR A 118 -1.29 7.16 4.50
N ILE A 119 -1.01 6.24 5.41
CA ILE A 119 -1.62 4.90 5.44
C ILE A 119 -2.11 4.57 6.86
N GLU A 120 -3.35 4.11 6.98
CA GLU A 120 -3.94 3.58 8.21
C GLU A 120 -4.16 2.08 8.05
N LEU A 121 -3.45 1.29 8.87
CA LEU A 121 -3.53 -0.17 8.87
C LEU A 121 -4.19 -0.65 10.16
N LYS A 122 -5.21 -1.50 10.02
CA LYS A 122 -5.90 -2.12 11.15
C LYS A 122 -5.12 -3.34 11.61
N LEU A 123 -4.80 -3.38 12.90
CA LEU A 123 -4.36 -4.60 13.58
C LEU A 123 -5.43 -5.02 14.58
N GLU A 124 -5.93 -6.25 14.43
CA GLU A 124 -6.82 -6.88 15.39
C GLU A 124 -5.99 -7.59 16.48
N GLY A 125 -6.21 -7.18 17.72
CA GLY A 125 -5.39 -7.59 18.86
C GLY A 125 -4.06 -6.86 18.95
N ILE A 126 -3.32 -7.09 20.04
CA ILE A 126 -1.92 -6.69 20.10
C ILE A 126 -1.24 -7.59 19.07
N GLY A 127 -0.91 -7.07 17.87
CA GLY A 127 -0.51 -7.81 16.67
C GLY A 127 -0.40 -9.34 16.81
N GLY A 128 -1.41 -10.07 16.32
CA GLY A 128 -1.42 -11.53 16.19
C GLY A 128 -1.78 -12.35 17.43
N THR A 129 -2.80 -11.87 18.17
CA THR A 129 -3.25 -12.51 19.42
C THR A 129 -4.66 -13.05 19.35
N SER A 130 -5.36 -13.03 18.21
CA SER A 130 -6.71 -13.63 18.10
C SER A 130 -6.67 -15.11 18.48
N SER A 131 -5.67 -15.83 17.97
CA SER A 131 -5.42 -17.24 18.28
C SER A 131 -4.97 -17.45 19.73
N LEU A 132 -4.21 -16.51 20.30
CA LEU A 132 -3.81 -16.54 21.72
C LEU A 132 -5.03 -16.38 22.65
N VAL A 133 -5.97 -15.52 22.27
CA VAL A 133 -7.22 -15.34 23.02
C VAL A 133 -8.05 -16.61 23.02
N GLU A 134 -8.16 -17.29 21.88
CA GLU A 134 -8.85 -18.58 21.78
C GLU A 134 -8.21 -19.66 22.64
N ILE A 135 -6.87 -19.74 22.67
CA ILE A 135 -6.14 -20.67 23.56
C ILE A 135 -6.41 -20.34 25.03
N LEU A 136 -6.30 -19.08 25.41
CA LEU A 136 -6.53 -18.65 26.80
C LEU A 136 -7.98 -18.93 27.21
N ASP A 137 -8.94 -18.79 26.31
CA ASP A 137 -10.34 -19.13 26.53
C ASP A 137 -10.56 -20.64 26.76
N ILE A 138 -9.85 -21.52 26.05
CA ILE A 138 -9.84 -22.98 26.31
C ILE A 138 -9.33 -23.30 27.73
N PHE A 139 -8.35 -22.54 28.22
CA PHE A 139 -7.87 -22.64 29.60
C PHE A 139 -8.71 -21.85 30.62
N ASN A 140 -9.88 -21.35 30.20
CA ASN A 140 -10.82 -20.56 31.01
C ASN A 140 -10.19 -19.26 31.58
N ILE A 141 -9.21 -18.72 30.87
CA ILE A 141 -8.55 -17.44 31.15
C ILE A 141 -9.15 -16.38 30.22
N GLN A 142 -9.95 -15.48 30.81
CA GLN A 142 -10.57 -14.39 30.06
C GLN A 142 -9.53 -13.32 29.68
N ALA A 143 -9.07 -13.36 28.44
CA ALA A 143 -8.07 -12.44 27.90
C ALA A 143 -8.67 -11.38 26.96
N GLU A 144 -9.87 -10.87 27.27
CA GLU A 144 -10.58 -9.87 26.43
C GLU A 144 -9.76 -8.60 26.16
N TRP A 145 -8.81 -8.28 27.04
CA TRP A 145 -7.86 -7.18 26.86
C TRP A 145 -6.97 -7.33 25.61
N LEU A 146 -6.77 -8.56 25.11
CA LEU A 146 -6.05 -8.86 23.87
C LEU A 146 -6.91 -8.71 22.60
N LYS A 147 -8.23 -8.49 22.71
CA LYS A 147 -9.15 -8.31 21.55
C LYS A 147 -9.22 -6.87 21.02
N LYS A 148 -8.36 -5.97 21.50
CA LYS A 148 -8.43 -4.55 21.12
C LYS A 148 -7.93 -4.36 19.69
N VAL A 149 -8.78 -3.77 18.85
CA VAL A 149 -8.40 -3.33 17.51
C VAL A 149 -7.69 -1.98 17.63
N VAL A 150 -6.48 -1.91 17.07
CA VAL A 150 -5.69 -0.68 17.01
C VAL A 150 -5.47 -0.29 15.55
N TYR A 151 -5.85 0.93 15.22
CA TYR A 151 -5.63 1.57 13.94
C TYR A 151 -4.28 2.27 13.98
N HIS A 152 -3.35 1.80 13.15
CA HIS A 152 -2.00 2.33 13.05
C HIS A 152 -1.91 3.25 11.85
N LYS A 153 -1.93 4.56 12.11
CA LYS A 153 -1.80 5.59 11.08
C LYS A 153 -0.35 6.03 10.99
N PHE A 154 0.23 5.89 9.81
CA PHE A 154 1.55 6.40 9.46
C PHE A 154 1.38 7.53 8.45
N MET A 155 1.86 8.71 8.80
CA MET A 155 1.83 9.92 7.97
C MET A 155 3.23 10.14 7.39
N ASP A 156 3.28 10.73 6.19
CA ASP A 156 4.52 11.03 5.48
C ASP A 156 5.40 9.78 5.19
N VAL A 157 4.74 8.67 4.85
CA VAL A 157 5.42 7.48 4.30
C VAL A 157 5.88 7.83 2.89
N ALA A 158 7.16 7.62 2.58
CA ALA A 158 7.68 7.90 1.25
C ALA A 158 7.15 6.87 0.25
N VAL A 159 6.80 7.32 -0.95
CA VAL A 159 6.37 6.49 -2.06
C VAL A 159 7.13 6.88 -3.32
N SER A 160 7.65 5.89 -4.03
CA SER A 160 8.23 6.07 -5.35
C SER A 160 7.87 4.90 -6.26
N PHE A 161 8.02 5.11 -7.56
CA PHE A 161 7.73 4.12 -8.58
C PHE A 161 8.97 3.94 -9.45
N ASN A 162 9.14 2.75 -10.00
CA ASN A 162 10.10 2.56 -11.09
C ASN A 162 9.56 3.17 -12.40
N GLU A 163 10.42 3.21 -13.43
CA GLU A 163 10.10 3.84 -14.72
C GLU A 163 8.86 3.24 -15.40
N THR A 164 8.64 1.94 -15.23
CA THR A 164 7.52 1.18 -15.81
C THR A 164 6.24 1.24 -14.98
N GLY A 165 6.29 1.73 -13.74
CA GLY A 165 5.14 1.81 -12.83
C GLY A 165 4.62 0.45 -12.36
N ASP A 166 5.35 -0.64 -12.59
CA ASP A 166 5.01 -1.99 -12.12
C ASP A 166 5.65 -2.32 -10.76
N GLN A 167 6.59 -1.48 -10.29
CA GLN A 167 7.10 -1.50 -8.92
C GLN A 167 6.79 -0.20 -8.21
N MET A 168 6.36 -0.35 -6.96
CA MET A 168 6.13 0.73 -6.01
C MET A 168 6.99 0.46 -4.78
N ILE A 169 7.68 1.48 -4.28
CA ILE A 169 8.54 1.39 -3.11
C ILE A 169 7.91 2.23 -2.01
N TRP A 170 7.71 1.64 -0.84
CA TRP A 170 7.28 2.34 0.37
C TRP A 170 8.43 2.40 1.37
N GLU A 171 8.65 3.55 1.97
CA GLU A 171 9.69 3.73 2.99
C GLU A 171 9.16 4.46 4.22
N TRP A 172 9.28 3.80 5.38
CA TRP A 172 9.11 4.37 6.69
C TRP A 172 10.47 4.92 7.12
N ASP A 173 10.64 6.23 7.00
CA ASP A 173 11.92 6.90 7.23
C ASP A 173 11.87 7.86 8.44
N ASN A 174 12.82 8.79 8.51
CA ASN A 174 12.90 9.78 9.59
C ASN A 174 11.82 10.87 9.53
N GLN A 175 11.13 11.02 8.40
CA GLN A 175 10.06 12.00 8.24
C GLN A 175 8.69 11.39 8.55
N THR A 176 8.59 10.07 8.49
CA THR A 176 7.36 9.36 8.86
C THR A 176 7.01 9.61 10.32
N SER A 177 5.73 9.85 10.59
CA SER A 177 5.19 9.99 11.93
C SER A 177 4.00 9.06 12.14
N ALA A 178 3.71 8.68 13.38
CA ALA A 178 2.67 7.70 13.68
C ALA A 178 1.65 8.23 14.69
N VAL A 179 0.41 7.76 14.55
CA VAL A 179 -0.66 7.91 15.54
C VAL A 179 -1.40 6.59 15.65
N TYR A 180 -1.63 6.15 16.88
CA TYR A 180 -2.33 4.90 17.16
C TYR A 180 -3.66 5.20 17.84
N ASN A 181 -4.74 4.65 17.30
CA ASN A 181 -6.09 4.88 17.79
C ASN A 181 -6.85 3.58 18.01
N MET A 182 -7.76 3.58 18.97
CA MET A 182 -8.89 2.64 19.02
C MET A 182 -10.14 3.35 18.50
N LYS A 183 -11.21 2.60 18.30
CA LYS A 183 -12.56 3.17 18.14
C LYS A 183 -13.38 2.89 19.40
N ASP A 184 -14.13 3.90 19.85
CA ASP A 184 -15.13 3.70 20.90
C ASP A 184 -16.37 2.93 20.37
N GLN A 185 -17.34 2.68 21.24
CA GLN A 185 -18.59 2.00 20.86
C GLN A 185 -19.43 2.74 19.81
N TYR A 186 -19.14 4.02 19.55
CA TYR A 186 -19.81 4.86 18.56
C TYR A 186 -18.99 5.00 17.27
N GLY A 187 -17.80 4.38 17.21
CA GLY A 187 -16.90 4.45 16.06
C GLY A 187 -15.96 5.67 16.06
N ASN A 188 -15.95 6.50 17.10
CA ASN A 188 -15.05 7.65 17.19
C ASN A 188 -13.63 7.21 17.49
N TYR A 189 -12.64 7.88 16.90
CA TYR A 189 -11.24 7.65 17.22
C TYR A 189 -10.91 8.10 18.65
N VAL A 190 -10.27 7.22 19.40
CA VAL A 190 -9.74 7.45 20.74
C VAL A 190 -8.25 7.10 20.72
N LEU A 191 -7.41 8.04 21.16
CA LEU A 191 -5.96 7.81 21.22
C LEU A 191 -5.63 6.58 22.06
N TRP A 192 -4.77 5.72 21.51
CA TRP A 192 -4.24 4.55 22.18
C TRP A 192 -2.80 4.80 22.62
N ASN A 193 -2.58 4.85 23.93
CA ASN A 193 -1.26 5.11 24.53
C ASN A 193 -0.53 3.82 24.95
N GLY A 194 -0.92 2.65 24.43
CA GLY A 194 -0.34 1.37 24.83
C GLY A 194 1.05 1.09 24.23
N TRP A 195 1.42 1.79 23.16
CA TRP A 195 2.75 1.74 22.55
C TRP A 195 3.22 3.15 22.18
N PRO A 196 4.50 3.50 22.38
CA PRO A 196 5.00 4.82 21.99
C PRO A 196 4.96 5.01 20.47
N VAL A 197 4.37 6.12 20.02
CA VAL A 197 4.28 6.46 18.59
C VAL A 197 5.63 6.72 17.91
N ASN A 198 6.68 6.95 18.70
CA ASN A 198 8.04 7.15 18.20
C ASN A 198 8.82 5.82 18.07
N ASN A 199 8.21 4.68 18.44
CA ASN A 199 8.88 3.38 18.53
C ASN A 199 8.54 2.43 17.36
N PHE A 200 8.24 2.96 16.17
CA PHE A 200 8.13 2.13 14.98
C PHE A 200 9.48 1.94 14.27
N SER A 201 9.61 0.85 13.54
CA SER A 201 10.80 0.47 12.79
C SER A 201 10.84 1.19 11.45
N LYS A 202 12.00 1.76 11.15
CA LYS A 202 12.29 2.27 9.81
C LYS A 202 12.57 1.10 8.89
N CYS A 203 11.93 1.09 7.74
CA CYS A 203 11.94 -0.03 6.83
C CYS A 203 11.52 0.38 5.43
N ARG A 204 11.90 -0.45 4.45
CA ARG A 204 11.63 -0.24 3.03
C ARG A 204 11.00 -1.50 2.46
N PHE A 205 9.89 -1.35 1.75
CA PHE A 205 9.18 -2.44 1.10
C PHE A 205 9.09 -2.17 -0.39
N ILE A 206 9.32 -3.21 -1.19
CA ILE A 206 9.13 -3.17 -2.64
C ILE A 206 7.90 -3.99 -2.96
N LEU A 207 6.98 -3.38 -3.69
CA LEU A 207 5.71 -3.96 -4.10
C LEU A 207 5.69 -4.09 -5.61
N THR A 208 5.25 -5.25 -6.11
CA THR A 208 5.09 -5.52 -7.54
C THR A 208 3.60 -5.64 -7.90
N LYS A 209 3.17 -4.91 -8.93
CA LYS A 209 1.79 -4.89 -9.41
C LYS A 209 1.37 -6.27 -9.94
N GLN A 210 0.21 -6.77 -9.52
CA GLN A 210 -0.31 -8.10 -9.88
C GLN A 210 -1.49 -8.07 -10.86
N SER A 211 -2.14 -6.91 -11.03
CA SER A 211 -3.32 -6.76 -11.87
C SER A 211 -3.29 -5.47 -12.66
N LYS A 212 -3.86 -5.53 -13.88
CA LYS A 212 -4.14 -4.35 -14.70
C LYS A 212 -5.32 -3.58 -14.11
N THR A 213 -5.21 -2.26 -14.06
CA THR A 213 -6.32 -1.37 -13.69
C THR A 213 -7.32 -1.23 -14.84
N LEU A 214 -8.52 -0.70 -14.59
CA LEU A 214 -9.46 -0.35 -15.66
C LEU A 214 -8.88 0.69 -16.63
N ASN A 215 -8.01 1.59 -16.13
CA ASN A 215 -7.29 2.53 -16.97
C ASN A 215 -6.28 1.81 -17.87
N ASP A 216 -5.53 0.86 -17.33
CA ASP A 216 -4.59 0.03 -18.11
C ASP A 216 -5.33 -0.71 -19.24
N LEU A 217 -6.52 -1.26 -18.96
CA LEU A 217 -7.37 -1.90 -19.97
C LEU A 217 -7.92 -0.91 -21.02
N THR A 218 -8.22 0.33 -20.60
CA THR A 218 -8.73 1.37 -21.50
C THR A 218 -7.62 1.88 -22.43
N ILE A 219 -6.40 2.04 -21.90
CA ILE A 219 -5.21 2.42 -22.67
C ILE A 219 -4.86 1.30 -23.67
N ASP A 220 -4.81 0.04 -23.24
CA ASP A 220 -4.59 -1.11 -24.12
C ASP A 220 -5.61 -1.15 -25.28
N ALA A 221 -6.89 -0.88 -24.98
CA ALA A 221 -7.96 -0.84 -25.99
C ALA A 221 -7.82 0.35 -26.96
N TYR A 222 -7.37 1.51 -26.47
CA TYR A 222 -7.13 2.69 -27.31
C TYR A 222 -5.92 2.49 -28.24
N ASP A 223 -4.81 1.98 -27.73
CA ASP A 223 -3.58 1.79 -28.50
C ASP A 223 -3.74 0.69 -29.56
N SER A 224 -4.43 -0.41 -29.23
CA SER A 224 -4.79 -1.45 -30.20
C SER A 224 -5.73 -0.95 -31.32
N SER A 225 -6.52 0.09 -31.07
CA SER A 225 -7.36 0.73 -32.10
C SER A 225 -6.55 1.62 -33.06
N ASN A 226 -5.52 2.30 -32.54
CA ASN A 226 -4.64 3.16 -33.35
C ASN A 226 -3.68 2.35 -34.23
N ASP A 227 -3.16 1.23 -33.73
CA ASP A 227 -2.33 0.31 -34.52
C ASP A 227 -3.10 -0.30 -35.70
N ASN A 228 -4.38 -0.63 -35.48
CA ASN A 228 -5.26 -1.09 -36.56
C ASN A 228 -5.56 0.02 -37.58
N SER A 229 -5.64 1.29 -37.15
CA SER A 229 -5.85 2.42 -38.06
C SER A 229 -4.63 2.73 -38.95
N ASN A 230 -3.41 2.52 -38.44
CA ASN A 230 -2.17 2.70 -39.19
C ASN A 230 -1.92 1.54 -40.17
N ASN A 231 -2.27 0.30 -39.79
CA ASN A 231 -2.17 -0.85 -40.70
C ASN A 231 -3.16 -0.78 -41.87
N LEU A 232 -4.35 -0.18 -41.68
CA LEU A 232 -5.32 0.04 -42.77
C LEU A 232 -4.87 1.13 -43.79
N LYS A 233 -4.01 2.07 -43.36
CA LYS A 233 -3.43 3.09 -44.26
C LYS A 233 -2.22 2.58 -45.05
N LEU A 234 -1.52 1.56 -44.55
CA LEU A 234 -0.37 0.95 -45.24
C LEU A 234 -0.78 -0.14 -46.24
N SER A 235 -1.97 -0.72 -46.12
CA SER A 235 -2.48 -1.72 -47.07
C SER A 235 -3.25 -1.12 -48.26
N SER A 236 -3.21 0.21 -48.46
CA SER A 236 -3.94 0.93 -49.51
C SER A 236 -3.06 1.65 -50.54
N ASN A 237 -1.77 1.29 -50.65
CA ASN A 237 -0.87 1.73 -51.73
C ASN A 237 -0.33 0.54 -52.53
#